data_AF-X8JHU4-F1
#
_entry.id   AF-X8JHU4-F1
#
_cell.length_a   1.000
_cell.length_b   1.000
_cell.length_c   1.000
_cell.angle_alpha   90.00
_cell.angle_beta   90.00
_cell.angle_gamma   90.00
#
_symmetry.space_group_name_H-M   'P 1'
#
loop_
_entity.id
_entity.type
_entity.pdbx_description
1 polymer ?
#
loop_
_entity_poly.entity_id
_entity_poly.type
_entity_poly.pdbx_seq_one_letter_code
_entity_poly.pdbx_strand_id
1 'polypeptide(L)'
;MMVPIVSTLAIPDQIRSTSTRIKGMLPVAHINATFSSFYCRWKRPRNALDVLFLQDFTGSQGSYIDQSRREINEVCNSLLRLNEGELVAEDLRFGLIAFRDHPPQDKTFVSKIFDFTSDASIMASYLGSLTVEGGGDGPEAQCDALFDALHSPWNERATKVAVLVTDAPPHGLGESDDGFPDGCPCGHDPLQIADGMLSSGITLYVIACEPTLSTSYQHARHFYEGLTRKTGGQVYNLGNPSGLTDVIVGCLLQATDSDTLVARHRAAIRRDAASGALSPEEIARTLHEDLSNANVSHYGLSLDAMVELNEEGERNIQEWYDATSMIAARENIREAPPNRIKPEYLSGSSPAASMGRRPITLAQVEGIVRRSLSRRH
;
A
#
# COMPACT_ATOMS: atom_id res chain seq x y z
N MET A 1 -74.26 33.09 45.94
CA MET A 1 -72.82 33.10 46.28
C MET A 1 -72.22 31.81 45.70
N MET A 2 -71.31 31.95 44.72
CA MET A 2 -70.27 31.04 44.19
C MET A 2 -70.44 29.48 44.19
N VAL A 3 -70.64 28.89 42.99
CA VAL A 3 -69.73 28.02 42.13
C VAL A 3 -68.68 27.12 42.86
N PRO A 4 -68.16 25.94 42.37
CA PRO A 4 -68.18 25.24 41.03
C PRO A 4 -68.46 23.69 40.99
N ILE A 5 -68.86 23.06 39.85
CA ILE A 5 -68.13 22.33 38.73
C ILE A 5 -67.53 20.95 39.17
N VAL A 6 -67.71 19.77 38.51
CA VAL A 6 -67.16 19.25 37.21
C VAL A 6 -67.95 18.02 36.68
N SER A 7 -67.89 17.83 35.35
CA SER A 7 -68.54 16.87 34.44
C SER A 7 -67.93 15.46 34.34
N THR A 8 -68.72 14.48 33.85
CA THR A 8 -68.31 13.46 32.86
C THR A 8 -69.56 12.86 32.19
N LEU A 9 -69.59 12.78 30.85
CA LEU A 9 -70.68 12.20 30.04
C LEU A 9 -70.10 11.12 29.13
N ALA A 10 -70.84 10.02 29.02
CA ALA A 10 -70.55 8.82 28.23
C ALA A 10 -71.50 8.71 27.03
N ILE A 11 -71.37 7.57 26.32
CA ILE A 11 -72.29 6.86 25.39
C ILE A 11 -72.24 7.21 23.87
N PRO A 12 -72.66 6.27 22.96
CA PRO A 12 -71.92 5.81 21.76
C PRO A 12 -72.78 5.89 20.47
N ASP A 13 -72.43 5.21 19.37
CA ASP A 13 -73.36 4.70 18.31
C ASP A 13 -72.59 3.80 17.31
N GLN A 14 -72.98 2.54 17.02
CA GLN A 14 -74.00 2.04 16.05
C GLN A 14 -73.68 2.34 14.57
N ILE A 15 -73.95 1.56 13.51
CA ILE A 15 -74.35 0.17 13.19
C ILE A 15 -74.21 0.03 11.64
N ARG A 16 -73.85 -1.17 11.13
CA ARG A 16 -74.11 -1.83 9.80
C ARG A 16 -74.04 -1.07 8.46
N SER A 17 -73.45 -1.72 7.44
CA SER A 17 -74.13 -2.09 6.17
C SER A 17 -73.29 -3.01 5.25
N THR A 18 -74.01 -3.71 4.38
CA THR A 18 -73.78 -4.91 3.55
C THR A 18 -73.01 -4.70 2.22
N SER A 19 -72.16 -5.67 1.82
CA SER A 19 -72.30 -6.63 0.68
C SER A 19 -71.82 -6.19 -0.72
N THR A 20 -71.03 -7.09 -1.33
CA THR A 20 -71.08 -7.59 -2.73
C THR A 20 -69.78 -7.49 -3.54
N ARG A 21 -69.38 -8.64 -4.10
CA ARG A 21 -68.24 -8.92 -5.00
C ARG A 21 -68.20 -8.03 -6.25
N ILE A 22 -67.00 -7.60 -6.66
CA ILE A 22 -66.56 -7.53 -8.07
C ILE A 22 -65.11 -8.02 -8.15
N LYS A 23 -64.86 -9.00 -9.03
CA LYS A 23 -63.54 -9.48 -9.44
C LYS A 23 -62.98 -8.55 -10.52
N GLY A 24 -61.68 -8.25 -10.45
CA GLY A 24 -60.87 -7.90 -11.62
C GLY A 24 -60.32 -6.49 -11.65
N MET A 25 -59.23 -6.23 -10.92
CA MET A 25 -58.11 -5.39 -11.35
C MET A 25 -56.97 -5.60 -10.35
N LEU A 26 -55.83 -6.13 -10.77
CA LEU A 26 -54.61 -6.17 -9.96
C LEU A 26 -54.08 -4.73 -9.83
N PRO A 27 -54.00 -4.13 -8.64
CA PRO A 27 -53.29 -2.87 -8.46
C PRO A 27 -51.78 -3.14 -8.39
N VAL A 28 -51.01 -2.22 -8.97
CA VAL A 28 -49.57 -2.09 -8.83
C VAL A 28 -49.24 -2.02 -7.34
N ALA A 29 -48.70 -3.10 -6.78
CA ALA A 29 -48.27 -3.14 -5.40
C ALA A 29 -46.97 -2.33 -5.28
N HIS A 30 -47.06 -1.18 -4.61
CA HIS A 30 -45.93 -0.54 -3.96
C HIS A 30 -45.26 -1.55 -3.03
N ILE A 31 -44.08 -2.04 -3.41
CA ILE A 31 -43.22 -2.84 -2.54
C ILE A 31 -42.55 -1.88 -1.57
N ASN A 32 -43.18 -1.66 -0.41
CA ASN A 32 -42.47 -1.18 0.77
C ASN A 32 -41.63 -2.34 1.28
N ALA A 33 -40.37 -2.40 0.83
CA ALA A 33 -39.37 -3.30 1.40
C ALA A 33 -39.00 -2.78 2.80
N THR A 34 -39.59 -3.41 3.81
CA THR A 34 -39.11 -3.35 5.19
C THR A 34 -37.69 -3.90 5.24
N PHE A 35 -36.72 -2.98 5.30
CA PHE A 35 -35.35 -3.27 5.70
C PHE A 35 -35.35 -3.81 7.14
N SER A 36 -35.42 -5.13 7.28
CA SER A 36 -35.17 -5.80 8.56
C SER A 36 -34.07 -6.84 8.38
N SER A 37 -32.89 -6.46 8.85
CA SER A 37 -31.91 -7.33 9.51
C SER A 37 -31.68 -8.72 8.91
N PHE A 38 -31.14 -8.77 7.69
CA PHE A 38 -30.18 -9.81 7.34
C PHE A 38 -28.77 -9.25 7.58
N TYR A 39 -28.32 -9.25 8.84
CA TYR A 39 -26.91 -9.35 9.13
C TYR A 39 -26.44 -10.72 8.62
N CYS A 40 -26.10 -10.79 7.33
CA CYS A 40 -25.24 -11.85 6.84
C CYS A 40 -23.99 -11.79 7.73
N ARG A 41 -23.70 -12.88 8.44
CA ARG A 41 -22.46 -13.05 9.20
C ARG A 41 -21.34 -13.25 8.19
N TRP A 42 -20.94 -12.15 7.56
CA TRP A 42 -19.80 -12.08 6.65
C TRP A 42 -18.55 -12.56 7.40
N LYS A 43 -17.79 -13.48 6.83
CA LYS A 43 -16.39 -13.65 7.23
C LYS A 43 -15.74 -12.27 7.10
N ARG A 44 -15.25 -11.72 8.20
CA ARG A 44 -14.57 -10.41 8.16
C ARG A 44 -13.40 -10.48 7.17
N PRO A 45 -13.14 -9.40 6.41
CA PRO A 45 -11.89 -9.28 5.64
C PRO A 45 -10.69 -9.47 6.58
N ARG A 46 -9.54 -9.84 6.03
CA ARG A 46 -8.31 -10.19 6.76
C ARG A 46 -8.10 -9.36 8.03
N ASN A 47 -8.26 -9.98 9.20
CA ASN A 47 -8.06 -9.34 10.51
C ASN A 47 -6.58 -9.34 10.94
N ALA A 48 -5.63 -9.55 10.03
CA ALA A 48 -4.21 -9.61 10.38
C ALA A 48 -3.42 -8.68 9.48
N LEU A 49 -2.34 -8.11 10.00
CA LEU A 49 -1.45 -7.21 9.27
C LEU A 49 -0.01 -7.63 9.56
N ASP A 50 0.71 -7.97 8.51
CA ASP A 50 2.15 -8.21 8.58
C ASP A 50 2.87 -7.07 7.88
N VAL A 51 3.83 -6.47 8.56
CA VAL A 51 4.67 -5.39 8.05
C VAL A 51 6.12 -5.85 8.09
N LEU A 52 6.79 -5.90 6.93
CA LEU A 52 8.21 -6.26 6.83
C LEU A 52 9.01 -5.05 6.37
N PHE A 53 9.91 -4.57 7.22
CA PHE A 53 10.81 -3.48 6.88
C PHE A 53 12.04 -4.04 6.17
N LEU A 54 12.35 -3.51 4.98
CA LEU A 54 13.60 -3.76 4.28
C LEU A 54 14.43 -2.49 4.46
N GLN A 55 15.42 -2.56 5.35
CA GLN A 55 16.17 -1.39 5.78
C GLN A 55 17.60 -1.46 5.28
N ASP A 56 17.97 -0.44 4.52
CA ASP A 56 19.34 -0.13 4.18
C ASP A 56 20.12 0.25 5.46
N PHE A 57 21.25 -0.41 5.70
CA PHE A 57 22.13 -0.23 6.86
C PHE A 57 23.54 0.28 6.49
N THR A 58 23.71 0.89 5.32
CA THR A 58 24.98 1.48 4.88
C THR A 58 25.24 2.85 5.51
N GLY A 59 26.49 3.34 5.39
CA GLY A 59 26.94 4.56 6.06
C GLY A 59 26.09 5.80 5.80
N SER A 60 25.53 5.96 4.59
CA SER A 60 24.70 7.11 4.19
C SER A 60 23.38 7.18 4.97
N GLN A 61 22.84 6.04 5.39
CA GLN A 61 21.58 5.93 6.13
C GLN A 61 21.67 6.30 7.62
N GLY A 62 22.84 6.71 8.13
CA GLY A 62 23.07 6.93 9.56
C GLY A 62 22.01 7.79 10.26
N SER A 63 21.64 8.93 9.66
CA SER A 63 20.64 9.84 10.23
C SER A 63 19.22 9.24 10.25
N TYR A 64 18.85 8.49 9.20
CA TYR A 64 17.55 7.83 9.08
C TYR A 64 17.41 6.67 10.05
N ILE A 65 18.47 5.87 10.23
CA ILE A 65 18.47 4.75 11.18
C ILE A 65 18.47 5.28 12.61
N ASP A 66 19.24 6.32 12.90
CA ASP A 66 19.24 6.92 14.24
C ASP A 66 17.87 7.50 14.59
N GLN A 67 17.17 8.11 13.64
CA GLN A 67 15.79 8.52 13.85
C GLN A 67 14.86 7.30 14.01
N SER A 68 14.99 6.30 13.15
CA SER A 68 14.20 5.07 13.23
C SER A 68 14.36 4.39 14.59
N ARG A 69 15.57 4.36 15.16
CA ARG A 69 15.82 3.84 16.52
C ARG A 69 15.13 4.66 17.61
N ARG A 70 15.03 5.98 17.44
CA ARG A 70 14.31 6.87 18.39
C ARG A 70 12.80 6.70 18.27
N GLU A 71 12.30 6.60 17.04
CA GLU A 71 10.87 6.59 16.72
C GLU A 71 10.27 5.19 16.64
N ILE A 72 11.03 4.09 16.66
CA ILE A 72 10.48 2.74 16.42
C ILE A 72 9.35 2.39 17.40
N ASN A 73 9.48 2.81 18.66
CA ASN A 73 8.42 2.65 19.64
C ASN A 73 7.20 3.52 19.27
N GLU A 74 7.40 4.72 18.74
CA GLU A 74 6.32 5.58 18.25
C GLU A 74 5.65 4.99 17.01
N VAL A 75 6.41 4.45 16.05
CA VAL A 75 5.88 3.71 14.89
C VAL A 75 5.03 2.55 15.39
N CYS A 76 5.62 1.62 16.14
CA CYS A 76 4.91 0.44 16.63
C CYS A 76 3.70 0.82 17.50
N ASN A 77 3.83 1.78 18.42
CA ASN A 77 2.72 2.23 19.25
C ASN A 77 1.64 2.95 18.45
N SER A 78 2.00 3.71 17.41
CA SER A 78 1.01 4.34 16.51
C SER A 78 0.23 3.29 15.75
N LEU A 79 0.90 2.23 15.29
CA LEU A 79 0.26 1.11 14.62
C LEU A 79 -0.62 0.29 15.57
N LEU A 80 -0.19 0.08 16.81
CA LEU A 80 -1.01 -0.55 17.85
C LEU A 80 -2.23 0.30 18.22
N ARG A 81 -2.10 1.63 18.34
CA ARG A 81 -3.25 2.52 18.59
C ARG A 81 -4.24 2.52 17.43
N LEU A 82 -3.74 2.50 16.19
CA LEU A 82 -4.62 2.39 15.03
C LEU A 82 -5.38 1.08 15.04
N ASN A 83 -4.78 0.00 15.55
CA ASN A 83 -5.40 -1.30 15.74
C ASN A 83 -6.62 -1.30 16.69
N GLU A 84 -6.73 -0.27 17.54
CA GLU A 84 -7.85 -0.08 18.47
C GLU A 84 -8.97 0.79 17.88
N GLY A 85 -8.78 1.33 16.66
CA GLY A 85 -9.66 2.33 16.05
C GLY A 85 -9.88 2.15 14.55
N GLU A 86 -9.09 2.84 13.72
CA GLU A 86 -9.27 2.91 12.25
C GLU A 86 -8.83 1.63 11.51
N LEU A 87 -7.90 0.88 12.10
CA LEU A 87 -7.50 -0.46 11.69
C LEU A 87 -7.96 -1.43 12.79
N VAL A 88 -8.50 -2.59 12.42
CA VAL A 88 -8.81 -3.65 13.41
C VAL A 88 -8.17 -4.93 12.89
N ALA A 89 -6.85 -5.00 13.04
CA ALA A 89 -6.02 -6.18 12.84
C ALA A 89 -5.81 -6.91 14.18
N GLU A 90 -6.66 -7.91 14.46
CA GLU A 90 -6.52 -8.82 15.61
C GLU A 90 -5.09 -9.38 15.77
N ASP A 91 -4.34 -9.53 14.68
CA ASP A 91 -2.93 -9.96 14.68
C ASP A 91 -2.02 -8.99 13.88
N LEU A 92 -1.36 -8.04 14.56
CA LEU A 92 -0.32 -7.18 13.98
C LEU A 92 1.07 -7.75 14.25
N ARG A 93 1.88 -7.96 13.20
CA ARG A 93 3.27 -8.42 13.30
C ARG A 93 4.21 -7.54 12.49
N PHE A 94 5.42 -7.37 12.98
CA PHE A 94 6.51 -6.62 12.36
C PHE A 94 7.73 -7.51 12.18
N GLY A 95 8.40 -7.43 11.03
CA GLY A 95 9.70 -8.04 10.80
C GLY A 95 10.71 -7.03 10.27
N LEU A 96 11.99 -7.41 10.26
CA LEU A 96 13.08 -6.61 9.71
C LEU A 96 13.96 -7.48 8.82
N ILE A 97 14.27 -7.00 7.63
CA ILE A 97 15.39 -7.45 6.82
C ILE A 97 16.32 -6.25 6.69
N ALA A 98 17.52 -6.39 7.23
CA ALA A 98 18.57 -5.39 7.07
C ALA A 98 19.49 -5.82 5.92
N PHE A 99 19.87 -4.90 5.05
CA PHE A 99 20.82 -5.18 3.99
C PHE A 99 21.90 -4.10 3.91
N ARG A 100 23.00 -4.46 3.26
CA ARG A 100 24.07 -3.57 2.87
C ARG A 100 24.44 -3.89 1.43
N ASP A 101 25.69 -4.28 1.19
CA ASP A 101 26.25 -4.43 -0.14
C ASP A 101 27.00 -5.77 -0.26
N HIS A 102 27.33 -6.17 -1.49
CA HIS A 102 28.05 -7.38 -1.81
C HIS A 102 29.58 -7.19 -1.65
N PRO A 103 30.32 -8.26 -1.32
CA PRO A 103 31.78 -8.24 -1.44
C PRO A 103 32.19 -8.07 -2.91
N PRO A 104 33.17 -7.20 -3.23
CA PRO A 104 34.17 -6.65 -2.31
C PRO A 104 33.81 -5.31 -1.64
N GLN A 105 32.69 -4.68 -2.01
CA GLN A 105 32.30 -3.36 -1.49
C GLN A 105 32.05 -3.41 0.01
N ASP A 106 31.30 -4.42 0.45
CA ASP A 106 31.10 -4.72 1.85
C ASP A 106 31.47 -6.17 2.18
N LYS A 107 32.16 -6.37 3.29
CA LYS A 107 32.63 -7.68 3.77
C LYS A 107 31.92 -8.16 5.03
N THR A 108 30.91 -7.42 5.50
CA THR A 108 30.22 -7.67 6.76
C THR A 108 29.04 -8.62 6.57
N PHE A 109 27.99 -8.19 5.87
CA PHE A 109 26.85 -9.00 5.47
C PHE A 109 26.13 -8.34 4.29
N VAL A 110 25.50 -9.16 3.45
CA VAL A 110 24.65 -8.70 2.35
C VAL A 110 23.23 -8.45 2.84
N SER A 111 22.61 -9.48 3.45
CA SER A 111 21.25 -9.43 4.03
C SER A 111 21.22 -10.16 5.37
N LYS A 112 20.40 -9.66 6.30
CA LYS A 112 20.12 -10.23 7.63
C LYS A 112 18.64 -10.19 7.91
N ILE A 113 18.06 -11.37 8.13
CA ILE A 113 16.63 -11.56 8.37
C ILE A 113 16.37 -11.65 9.87
N PHE A 114 15.39 -10.89 10.34
CA PHE A 114 14.83 -10.96 11.69
C PHE A 114 13.34 -11.32 11.60
N ASP A 115 12.94 -12.34 12.37
CA ASP A 115 11.61 -12.91 12.31
C ASP A 115 10.50 -11.94 12.72
N PHE A 116 9.30 -12.19 12.19
CA PHE A 116 8.09 -11.48 12.59
C PHE A 116 7.83 -11.59 14.09
N THR A 117 7.52 -10.46 14.73
CA THR A 117 7.14 -10.35 16.14
C THR A 117 5.95 -9.42 16.30
N SER A 118 5.12 -9.64 17.31
CA SER A 118 4.08 -8.69 17.73
C SER A 118 4.57 -7.74 18.84
N ASP A 119 5.81 -7.89 19.29
CA ASP A 119 6.41 -7.10 20.37
C ASP A 119 7.29 -5.98 19.80
N ALA A 120 6.86 -4.74 20.03
CA ALA A 120 7.59 -3.54 19.62
C ALA A 120 9.00 -3.47 20.23
N SER A 121 9.21 -3.97 21.44
CA SER A 121 10.51 -3.97 22.10
C SER A 121 11.49 -4.93 21.43
N ILE A 122 10.99 -6.07 20.92
CA ILE A 122 11.80 -7.00 20.12
C ILE A 122 12.19 -6.34 18.80
N MET A 123 11.26 -5.68 18.10
CA MET A 123 11.56 -4.94 16.87
C MET A 123 12.61 -3.83 17.12
N ALA A 124 12.48 -3.08 18.21
CA ALA A 124 13.46 -2.07 18.61
C ALA A 124 14.84 -2.69 18.87
N SER A 125 14.89 -3.90 19.47
CA SER A 125 16.13 -4.62 19.69
C SER A 125 16.82 -5.06 18.39
N TYR A 126 16.05 -5.43 17.35
CA TYR A 126 16.59 -5.78 16.04
C TYR A 126 17.34 -4.58 15.43
N LEU A 127 16.70 -3.41 15.37
CA LEU A 127 17.33 -2.17 14.86
C LEU A 127 18.52 -1.70 15.72
N GLY A 128 18.44 -1.91 17.03
CA GLY A 128 19.52 -1.58 17.98
C GLY A 128 20.73 -2.52 17.90
N SER A 129 20.55 -3.73 17.37
CA SER A 129 21.61 -4.75 17.30
C SER A 129 22.61 -4.56 16.16
N LEU A 130 22.26 -3.73 15.18
CA LEU A 130 23.06 -3.49 13.98
C LEU A 130 23.78 -2.15 14.07
N THR A 131 24.98 -2.07 13.51
CA THR A 131 25.73 -0.82 13.33
C THR A 131 25.46 -0.27 11.93
N VAL A 132 25.55 1.05 11.75
CA VAL A 132 25.47 1.66 10.44
C VAL A 132 26.90 1.81 9.90
N GLU A 133 27.21 1.13 8.80
CA GLU A 133 28.53 1.08 8.18
C GLU A 133 28.39 0.33 6.84
N GLY A 134 29.43 0.37 6.00
CA GLY A 134 29.45 -0.36 4.74
C GLY A 134 28.96 0.47 3.56
N GLY A 135 28.60 -0.24 2.48
CA GLY A 135 28.44 0.31 1.12
C GLY A 135 29.78 0.40 0.38
N GLY A 136 29.81 1.07 -0.77
CA GLY A 136 31.05 1.33 -1.48
C GLY A 136 30.86 2.06 -2.81
N ASP A 137 30.23 1.40 -3.76
CA ASP A 137 30.07 1.87 -5.14
C ASP A 137 28.81 2.69 -5.41
N GLY A 138 27.91 2.78 -4.43
CA GLY A 138 26.70 3.60 -4.49
C GLY A 138 25.45 2.73 -4.51
N PRO A 139 25.21 1.92 -5.57
CA PRO A 139 24.13 0.93 -5.55
C PRO A 139 24.37 -0.16 -4.49
N GLU A 140 23.32 -0.88 -4.07
CA GLU A 140 23.42 -1.84 -2.97
C GLU A 140 22.64 -3.15 -3.21
N ALA A 141 22.51 -3.97 -2.15
CA ALA A 141 21.88 -5.30 -2.19
C ALA A 141 20.36 -5.31 -1.92
N GLN A 142 19.61 -4.28 -2.37
CA GLN A 142 18.14 -4.26 -2.24
C GLN A 142 17.49 -5.48 -2.90
N CYS A 143 18.09 -6.02 -3.98
CA CYS A 143 17.58 -7.21 -4.66
C CYS A 143 17.55 -8.44 -3.74
N ASP A 144 18.61 -8.66 -2.96
CA ASP A 144 18.69 -9.74 -1.97
C ASP A 144 17.65 -9.54 -0.86
N ALA A 145 17.47 -8.32 -0.37
CA ALA A 145 16.45 -8.01 0.64
C ALA A 145 15.02 -8.25 0.12
N LEU A 146 14.74 -7.88 -1.14
CA LEU A 146 13.46 -8.15 -1.80
C LEU A 146 13.24 -9.65 -1.98
N PHE A 147 14.28 -10.40 -2.33
CA PHE A 147 14.21 -11.85 -2.45
C PHE A 147 13.88 -12.50 -1.11
N ASP A 148 14.57 -12.10 -0.04
CA ASP A 148 14.31 -12.59 1.32
C ASP A 148 12.90 -12.21 1.80
N ALA A 149 12.43 -11.02 1.44
CA ALA A 149 11.07 -10.56 1.74
C ALA A 149 10.02 -11.46 1.10
N LEU A 150 10.19 -11.84 -0.18
CA LEU A 150 9.28 -12.74 -0.87
C LEU A 150 9.18 -14.11 -0.19
N HIS A 151 10.28 -14.60 0.40
CA HIS A 151 10.37 -15.92 1.02
C HIS A 151 10.16 -15.92 2.55
N SER A 152 9.85 -14.77 3.14
CA SER A 152 9.60 -14.64 4.57
C SER A 152 8.31 -15.34 5.03
N PRO A 153 8.16 -15.71 6.32
CA PRO A 153 7.02 -16.47 6.84
C PRO A 153 5.77 -15.59 7.08
N TRP A 154 5.23 -15.04 6.00
CA TRP A 154 4.01 -14.24 6.00
C TRP A 154 2.80 -15.03 6.49
N ASN A 155 1.91 -14.36 7.21
CA ASN A 155 0.61 -14.88 7.60
C ASN A 155 -0.30 -14.82 6.38
N GLU A 156 -0.78 -15.97 5.91
CA GLU A 156 -1.68 -16.05 4.75
C GLU A 156 -3.01 -15.33 4.95
N ARG A 157 -3.41 -15.14 6.21
CA ARG A 157 -4.62 -14.38 6.57
C ARG A 157 -4.35 -12.89 6.71
N ALA A 158 -3.10 -12.44 6.63
CA ALA A 158 -2.77 -11.04 6.78
C ALA A 158 -2.84 -10.25 5.48
N THR A 159 -3.09 -8.96 5.61
CA THR A 159 -2.60 -7.96 4.65
C THR A 159 -1.08 -7.95 4.78
N LYS A 160 -0.37 -8.18 3.68
CA LYS A 160 1.09 -8.32 3.65
C LYS A 160 1.70 -7.06 3.05
N VAL A 161 2.49 -6.31 3.83
CA VAL A 161 3.12 -5.06 3.39
C VAL A 161 4.63 -5.13 3.60
N ALA A 162 5.38 -4.89 2.53
CA ALA A 162 6.82 -4.68 2.59
C ALA A 162 7.12 -3.18 2.43
N VAL A 163 8.00 -2.63 3.27
CA VAL A 163 8.42 -1.22 3.23
C VAL A 163 9.93 -1.19 3.07
N LEU A 164 10.41 -0.82 1.88
CA LEU A 164 11.83 -0.60 1.60
C LEU A 164 12.20 0.85 1.95
N VAL A 165 13.24 1.05 2.76
CA VAL A 165 13.78 2.37 3.11
C VAL A 165 15.23 2.43 2.65
N THR A 166 15.57 3.35 1.76
CA THR A 166 16.91 3.45 1.16
C THR A 166 17.13 4.82 0.51
N ASP A 167 18.39 5.23 0.40
CA ASP A 167 18.82 6.37 -0.42
C ASP A 167 19.61 5.97 -1.67
N ALA A 168 19.68 4.68 -1.98
CA ALA A 168 20.44 4.12 -3.09
C ALA A 168 19.56 3.22 -3.99
N PRO A 169 19.96 2.98 -5.26
CA PRO A 169 19.36 1.97 -6.12
C PRO A 169 19.91 0.55 -5.86
N PRO A 170 19.24 -0.51 -6.34
CA PRO A 170 19.89 -1.81 -6.52
C PRO A 170 20.95 -1.76 -7.62
N HIS A 171 21.89 -2.68 -7.54
CA HIS A 171 22.82 -2.96 -8.64
C HIS A 171 22.12 -3.29 -9.97
N GLY A 172 22.81 -2.95 -11.05
CA GLY A 172 22.42 -3.30 -12.41
C GLY A 172 21.47 -2.31 -13.09
N LEU A 173 21.21 -1.13 -12.51
CA LEU A 173 20.41 -0.09 -13.18
C LEU A 173 21.20 0.71 -14.23
N GLY A 174 22.53 0.58 -14.28
CA GLY A 174 23.39 1.38 -15.15
C GLY A 174 23.81 2.72 -14.52
N GLU A 175 23.82 2.80 -13.20
CA GLU A 175 24.41 3.94 -12.48
C GLU A 175 25.92 3.97 -12.65
N SER A 176 26.50 5.16 -12.48
CA SER A 176 27.96 5.33 -12.45
C SER A 176 28.57 4.55 -11.28
N ASP A 177 29.80 4.07 -11.48
CA ASP A 177 30.62 3.40 -10.47
C ASP A 177 30.08 2.06 -9.91
N ASP A 178 28.92 1.58 -10.37
CA ASP A 178 28.32 0.28 -10.00
C ASP A 178 29.30 -0.89 -10.21
N GLY A 179 29.70 -1.54 -9.10
CA GLY A 179 30.60 -2.70 -9.08
C GLY A 179 29.93 -3.99 -9.53
N PHE A 180 28.60 -4.01 -9.67
CA PHE A 180 27.83 -5.14 -10.16
C PHE A 180 26.86 -4.70 -11.28
N PRO A 181 27.39 -4.22 -12.43
CA PRO A 181 26.60 -3.59 -13.48
C PRO A 181 25.65 -4.54 -14.21
N ASP A 182 25.81 -5.85 -14.03
CA ASP A 182 24.93 -6.89 -14.57
C ASP A 182 23.78 -7.25 -13.62
N GLY A 183 23.69 -6.60 -12.45
CA GLY A 183 22.67 -6.84 -11.43
C GLY A 183 23.17 -7.65 -10.24
N CYS A 184 22.23 -8.14 -9.43
CA CYS A 184 22.52 -8.91 -8.22
C CYS A 184 23.43 -10.12 -8.53
N PRO A 185 24.56 -10.29 -7.84
CA PRO A 185 25.48 -11.43 -8.02
C PRO A 185 24.84 -12.80 -7.79
N CYS A 186 23.76 -12.86 -7.02
CA CYS A 186 23.00 -14.09 -6.76
C CYS A 186 22.13 -14.51 -7.96
N GLY A 187 22.04 -13.69 -9.02
CA GLY A 187 21.23 -13.94 -10.21
C GLY A 187 19.73 -13.66 -10.02
N HIS A 188 19.38 -12.97 -8.93
CA HIS A 188 18.01 -12.54 -8.67
C HIS A 188 17.67 -11.28 -9.48
N ASP A 189 16.41 -11.18 -9.90
CA ASP A 189 15.89 -10.02 -10.65
C ASP A 189 14.77 -9.34 -9.84
N PRO A 190 14.89 -8.05 -9.50
CA PRO A 190 13.91 -7.36 -8.67
C PRO A 190 12.53 -7.24 -9.34
N LEU A 191 12.44 -7.15 -10.67
CA LEU A 191 11.14 -7.08 -11.36
C LEU A 191 10.41 -8.44 -11.27
N GLN A 192 11.14 -9.55 -11.42
CA GLN A 192 10.59 -10.89 -11.22
C GLN A 192 10.17 -11.13 -9.77
N ILE A 193 10.97 -10.64 -8.81
CA ILE A 193 10.61 -10.69 -7.39
C ILE A 193 9.33 -9.90 -7.13
N ALA A 194 9.18 -8.69 -7.69
CA ALA A 194 7.96 -7.90 -7.55
C ALA A 194 6.71 -8.61 -8.13
N ASP A 195 6.84 -9.31 -9.26
CA ASP A 195 5.75 -10.15 -9.80
C ASP A 195 5.42 -11.33 -8.86
N GLY A 196 6.43 -11.91 -8.22
CA GLY A 196 6.29 -12.90 -7.15
C GLY A 196 5.57 -12.34 -5.91
N MET A 197 5.92 -11.12 -5.50
CA MET A 197 5.29 -10.40 -4.38
C MET A 197 3.81 -10.13 -4.68
N LEU A 198 3.49 -9.62 -5.88
CA LEU A 198 2.12 -9.42 -6.35
C LEU A 198 1.32 -10.73 -6.29
N SER A 199 1.89 -11.81 -6.82
CA SER A 199 1.26 -13.14 -6.83
C SER A 199 1.01 -13.69 -5.42
N SER A 200 1.92 -13.38 -4.48
CA SER A 200 1.84 -13.75 -3.05
C SER A 200 0.98 -12.78 -2.23
N GLY A 201 0.47 -11.73 -2.87
CA GLY A 201 -0.39 -10.71 -2.27
C GLY A 201 0.33 -9.69 -1.39
N ILE A 202 1.66 -9.60 -1.49
CA ILE A 202 2.52 -8.64 -0.81
C ILE A 202 2.52 -7.33 -1.61
N THR A 203 2.28 -6.21 -0.92
CA THR A 203 2.38 -4.87 -1.51
C THR A 203 3.67 -4.21 -1.03
N LEU A 204 4.50 -3.77 -1.99
CA LEU A 204 5.78 -3.10 -1.74
C LEU A 204 5.60 -1.58 -1.80
N TYR A 205 5.99 -0.91 -0.73
CA TYR A 205 6.20 0.53 -0.69
C TYR A 205 7.69 0.82 -0.61
N VAL A 206 8.12 1.93 -1.20
CA VAL A 206 9.49 2.43 -1.08
C VAL A 206 9.43 3.80 -0.43
N ILE A 207 10.20 3.99 0.62
CA ILE A 207 10.47 5.28 1.24
C ILE A 207 11.84 5.70 0.73
N ALA A 208 11.84 6.58 -0.27
CA ALA A 208 13.03 7.17 -0.84
C ALA A 208 13.55 8.23 0.12
N CYS A 209 14.76 8.01 0.64
CA CYS A 209 15.47 8.95 1.49
C CYS A 209 16.12 10.03 0.62
N GLU A 210 15.61 11.24 0.71
CA GLU A 210 15.95 12.35 -0.17
C GLU A 210 16.79 13.41 0.56
N PRO A 211 17.60 14.23 -0.15
CA PRO A 211 17.71 14.33 -1.60
C PRO A 211 18.67 13.33 -2.25
N THR A 212 19.37 12.50 -1.48
CA THR A 212 20.46 11.65 -1.97
C THR A 212 19.99 10.72 -3.10
N LEU A 213 18.86 10.03 -2.94
CA LEU A 213 18.35 9.10 -3.94
C LEU A 213 18.14 9.77 -5.31
N SER A 214 17.48 10.92 -5.34
CA SER A 214 17.15 11.59 -6.59
C SER A 214 18.29 12.47 -7.13
N THR A 215 19.22 12.94 -6.29
CA THR A 215 20.33 13.81 -6.75
C THR A 215 21.60 13.06 -7.12
N SER A 216 21.85 11.90 -6.52
CA SER A 216 23.05 11.11 -6.77
C SER A 216 22.88 10.07 -7.88
N TYR A 217 21.64 9.66 -8.18
CA TYR A 217 21.35 8.54 -9.07
C TYR A 217 20.37 8.92 -10.18
N GLN A 218 20.64 8.44 -11.40
CA GLN A 218 19.89 8.83 -12.60
C GLN A 218 18.62 7.98 -12.78
N HIS A 219 18.69 6.70 -12.45
CA HIS A 219 17.66 5.70 -12.77
C HIS A 219 16.88 5.23 -11.54
N ALA A 220 17.47 5.36 -10.34
CA ALA A 220 16.91 4.86 -9.08
C ALA A 220 15.42 5.16 -8.89
N ARG A 221 15.02 6.42 -9.03
CA ARG A 221 13.64 6.83 -8.75
C ARG A 221 12.63 6.24 -9.72
N HIS A 222 12.87 6.37 -11.03
CA HIS A 222 11.95 5.82 -12.04
C HIS A 222 11.83 4.30 -11.89
N PHE A 223 12.94 3.63 -11.54
CA PHE A 223 12.93 2.21 -11.24
C PHE A 223 12.02 1.88 -10.05
N TYR A 224 12.18 2.55 -8.91
CA TYR A 224 11.35 2.30 -7.73
C TYR A 224 9.87 2.61 -7.97
N GLU A 225 9.55 3.65 -8.73
CA GLU A 225 8.17 3.95 -9.12
C GLU A 225 7.58 2.85 -9.99
N GLY A 226 8.32 2.33 -10.97
CA GLY A 226 7.88 1.19 -11.78
C GLY A 226 7.70 -0.09 -10.95
N LEU A 227 8.69 -0.41 -10.12
CA LEU A 227 8.73 -1.58 -9.25
C LEU A 227 7.54 -1.63 -8.27
N THR A 228 7.31 -0.53 -7.55
CA THR A 228 6.22 -0.44 -6.57
C THR A 228 4.84 -0.54 -7.23
N ARG A 229 4.65 0.09 -8.41
CA ARG A 229 3.41 -0.02 -9.21
C ARG A 229 3.08 -1.47 -9.57
N LYS A 230 4.06 -2.36 -9.79
CA LYS A 230 3.80 -3.79 -10.07
C LYS A 230 3.03 -4.45 -8.93
N THR A 231 3.39 -4.16 -7.68
CA THR A 231 2.74 -4.72 -6.48
C THR A 231 1.49 -3.95 -6.02
N GLY A 232 1.18 -2.82 -6.66
CA GLY A 232 0.12 -1.89 -6.28
C GLY A 232 0.47 -0.96 -5.11
N GLY A 233 1.75 -0.81 -4.79
CA GLY A 233 2.25 0.17 -3.84
C GLY A 233 2.78 1.43 -4.53
N GLN A 234 3.53 2.24 -3.79
CA GLN A 234 4.00 3.55 -4.24
C GLN A 234 5.37 3.91 -3.63
N VAL A 235 6.03 4.91 -4.23
CA VAL A 235 7.20 5.56 -3.66
C VAL A 235 6.77 6.80 -2.88
N TYR A 236 7.27 6.93 -1.67
CA TYR A 236 7.13 8.11 -0.82
C TYR A 236 8.48 8.76 -0.58
N ASN A 237 8.51 10.10 -0.62
CA ASN A 237 9.74 10.86 -0.49
C ASN A 237 9.89 11.36 0.93
N LEU A 238 11.02 11.07 1.55
CA LEU A 238 11.33 11.47 2.91
C LEU A 238 12.57 12.37 2.88
N GLY A 239 12.36 13.68 2.92
CA GLY A 239 13.45 14.67 3.01
C GLY A 239 14.01 14.85 4.43
N ASN A 240 13.22 14.51 5.46
CA ASN A 240 13.63 14.52 6.85
C ASN A 240 13.17 13.22 7.52
N PRO A 241 14.06 12.50 8.24
CA PRO A 241 13.72 11.30 9.00
C PRO A 241 12.48 11.39 9.91
N SER A 242 12.14 12.57 10.46
CA SER A 242 11.00 12.71 11.41
C SER A 242 9.61 12.49 10.81
N GLY A 243 9.47 12.43 9.48
CA GLY A 243 8.20 12.13 8.81
C GLY A 243 7.93 10.63 8.61
N LEU A 244 8.88 9.77 9.00
CA LEU A 244 8.87 8.34 8.68
C LEU A 244 7.63 7.63 9.23
N THR A 245 7.27 7.92 10.48
CA THR A 245 6.13 7.31 11.16
C THR A 245 4.82 7.53 10.41
N ASP A 246 4.54 8.78 10.02
CA ASP A 246 3.29 9.13 9.31
C ASP A 246 3.23 8.49 7.91
N VAL A 247 4.38 8.42 7.21
CA VAL A 247 4.48 7.76 5.91
C VAL A 247 4.17 6.27 6.03
N ILE A 248 4.78 5.58 7.01
CA ILE A 248 4.53 4.14 7.26
C ILE A 248 3.05 3.91 7.57
N VAL A 249 2.47 4.71 8.48
CA VAL A 249 1.05 4.63 8.83
C VAL A 249 0.17 4.80 7.59
N GLY A 250 0.44 5.80 6.75
CA GLY A 250 -0.29 6.04 5.50
C GLY A 250 -0.21 4.87 4.52
N CYS A 251 0.96 4.24 4.36
CA CYS A 251 1.14 3.05 3.55
C CYS A 251 0.23 1.90 4.03
N LEU A 252 0.18 1.69 5.34
CA LEU A 252 -0.55 0.56 5.92
C LEU A 252 -2.07 0.74 5.85
N LEU A 253 -2.56 1.96 6.10
CA LEU A 253 -3.98 2.31 5.91
C LEU A 253 -4.40 2.11 4.45
N GLN A 254 -3.59 2.57 3.50
CA GLN A 254 -3.83 2.36 2.07
C GLN A 254 -3.87 0.88 1.68
N ALA A 255 -2.87 0.11 2.11
CA ALA A 255 -2.78 -1.31 1.78
C ALA A 255 -3.98 -2.08 2.32
N THR A 256 -4.45 -1.74 3.53
CA THR A 256 -5.59 -2.38 4.19
C THR A 256 -6.92 -2.02 3.51
N ASP A 257 -7.14 -0.75 3.16
CA ASP A 257 -8.31 -0.33 2.39
C ASP A 257 -8.36 -1.05 1.03
N SER A 258 -7.22 -1.07 0.32
CA SER A 258 -7.10 -1.78 -0.95
C SER A 258 -7.36 -3.29 -0.79
N ASP A 259 -6.84 -3.94 0.25
CA ASP A 259 -7.08 -5.36 0.47
C ASP A 259 -8.55 -5.67 0.79
N THR A 260 -9.22 -4.77 1.52
CA THR A 260 -10.66 -4.85 1.79
C THR A 260 -11.48 -4.79 0.49
N LEU A 261 -11.13 -3.88 -0.42
CA LEU A 261 -11.78 -3.78 -1.73
C LEU A 261 -11.49 -4.99 -2.62
N VAL A 262 -10.24 -5.49 -2.63
CA VAL A 262 -9.89 -6.75 -3.30
C VAL A 262 -10.75 -7.89 -2.75
N ALA A 263 -10.81 -8.07 -1.43
CA ALA A 263 -11.60 -9.14 -0.81
C ALA A 263 -13.08 -9.06 -1.18
N ARG A 264 -13.63 -7.84 -1.27
CA ARG A 264 -15.04 -7.59 -1.62
C ARG A 264 -15.34 -7.86 -3.10
N HIS A 265 -14.50 -7.39 -4.02
CA HIS A 265 -14.82 -7.35 -5.46
C HIS A 265 -14.16 -8.46 -6.28
N ARG A 266 -13.17 -9.19 -5.72
CA ARG A 266 -12.39 -10.19 -6.46
C ARG A 266 -13.22 -11.27 -7.15
N ALA A 267 -14.29 -11.74 -6.54
CA ALA A 267 -15.13 -12.79 -7.13
C ALA A 267 -15.88 -12.29 -8.38
N ALA A 268 -16.29 -11.02 -8.42
CA ALA A 268 -16.90 -10.39 -9.58
C ALA A 268 -15.84 -10.13 -10.66
N ILE A 269 -14.73 -9.47 -10.29
CA ILE A 269 -13.61 -9.17 -11.20
C ILE A 269 -13.12 -10.43 -11.94
N ARG A 270 -12.94 -11.53 -11.21
CA ARG A 270 -12.50 -12.81 -11.81
C ARG A 270 -13.52 -13.41 -12.76
N ARG A 271 -14.81 -13.27 -12.44
CA ARG A 271 -15.89 -13.77 -13.30
C ARG A 271 -15.93 -12.98 -14.60
N ASP A 272 -15.81 -11.66 -14.52
CA ASP A 272 -15.83 -10.78 -15.69
C ASP A 272 -14.62 -11.02 -16.57
N ALA A 273 -13.42 -11.13 -15.98
CA ALA A 273 -12.20 -11.48 -16.71
C ALA A 273 -12.29 -12.87 -17.36
N ALA A 274 -12.83 -13.87 -16.67
CA ALA A 274 -12.99 -15.23 -17.20
C ALA A 274 -14.03 -15.31 -18.34
N SER A 275 -14.95 -14.36 -18.43
CA SER A 275 -15.92 -14.29 -19.54
C SER A 275 -15.25 -13.93 -20.88
N GLY A 276 -14.08 -13.27 -20.83
CA GLY A 276 -13.39 -12.75 -21.99
C GLY A 276 -14.08 -11.55 -22.67
N ALA A 277 -15.19 -11.05 -22.10
CA ALA A 277 -15.98 -9.98 -22.69
C ALA A 277 -15.38 -8.58 -22.43
N LEU A 278 -14.60 -8.43 -21.36
CA LEU A 278 -13.98 -7.17 -20.95
C LEU A 278 -12.48 -7.37 -20.70
N SER A 279 -11.68 -6.41 -21.15
CA SER A 279 -10.27 -6.28 -20.76
C SER A 279 -10.14 -5.89 -19.27
N PRO A 280 -9.00 -6.17 -18.62
CA PRO A 280 -8.74 -5.72 -17.24
C PRO A 280 -8.95 -4.21 -17.04
N GLU A 281 -8.59 -3.40 -18.04
CA GLU A 281 -8.75 -1.95 -18.03
C GLU A 281 -10.23 -1.54 -18.08
N GLU A 282 -11.05 -2.25 -18.87
CA GLU A 282 -12.51 -2.04 -18.90
C GLU A 282 -13.17 -2.45 -17.59
N ILE A 283 -12.75 -3.59 -17.01
CA ILE A 283 -13.23 -4.02 -15.68
C ILE A 283 -12.90 -2.96 -14.63
N ALA A 284 -11.68 -2.39 -14.66
CA ALA A 284 -11.27 -1.34 -13.74
C ALA A 284 -12.12 -0.06 -13.92
N ARG A 285 -12.40 0.34 -15.16
CA ARG A 285 -13.22 1.52 -15.45
C ARG A 285 -14.66 1.36 -14.95
N THR A 286 -15.30 0.23 -15.25
CA THR A 286 -16.66 -0.06 -14.77
C THR A 286 -16.71 -0.11 -13.25
N LEU A 287 -15.76 -0.80 -12.62
CA LEU A 287 -15.68 -0.85 -11.15
C LEU A 287 -15.43 0.54 -10.55
N HIS A 288 -14.60 1.38 -11.17
CA HIS A 288 -14.37 2.74 -10.72
C HIS A 288 -15.63 3.60 -10.79
N GLU A 289 -16.42 3.49 -11.87
CA GLU A 289 -17.72 4.16 -11.98
C GLU A 289 -18.68 3.70 -10.87
N ASP A 290 -18.78 2.40 -10.63
CA ASP A 290 -19.62 1.84 -9.56
C ASP A 290 -19.21 2.33 -8.17
N LEU A 291 -17.91 2.29 -7.87
CA LEU A 291 -17.37 2.74 -6.58
C LEU A 291 -17.53 4.26 -6.40
N SER A 292 -17.37 5.04 -7.47
CA SER A 292 -17.57 6.49 -7.47
C SER A 292 -19.04 6.83 -7.21
N ASN A 293 -19.98 6.16 -7.89
CA ASN A 293 -21.42 6.33 -7.69
C ASN A 293 -21.86 5.95 -6.27
N ALA A 294 -21.17 4.97 -5.67
CA ALA A 294 -21.38 4.58 -4.28
C ALA A 294 -20.65 5.48 -3.25
N ASN A 295 -19.96 6.55 -3.69
CA ASN A 295 -19.15 7.44 -2.86
C ASN A 295 -18.11 6.70 -2.00
N VAL A 296 -17.53 5.63 -2.54
CA VAL A 296 -16.47 4.89 -1.84
C VAL A 296 -15.23 5.77 -1.75
N SER A 297 -14.70 5.88 -0.54
CA SER A 297 -13.46 6.59 -0.27
C SER A 297 -12.35 5.62 0.11
N HIS A 298 -11.14 5.98 -0.29
CA HIS A 298 -9.91 5.24 -0.03
C HIS A 298 -8.94 6.15 0.72
N TYR A 299 -8.17 5.62 1.67
CA TYR A 299 -7.09 6.39 2.29
C TYR A 299 -6.11 6.88 1.22
N GLY A 300 -5.77 8.16 1.27
CA GLY A 300 -4.73 8.78 0.46
C GLY A 300 -3.71 9.42 1.39
N LEU A 301 -2.45 9.03 1.27
CA LEU A 301 -1.34 9.83 1.73
C LEU A 301 -0.89 10.68 0.56
N SER A 302 -0.97 12.00 0.72
CA SER A 302 -0.51 12.97 -0.25
C SER A 302 0.66 13.69 0.38
N LEU A 303 1.85 13.40 -0.12
CA LEU A 303 3.01 14.24 0.05
C LEU A 303 2.98 15.27 -1.09
N ASP A 304 3.26 16.55 -0.81
CA ASP A 304 3.52 17.50 -1.88
C ASP A 304 4.53 16.91 -2.88
N ALA A 305 4.30 17.13 -4.17
CA ALA A 305 5.16 16.60 -5.22
C ALA A 305 6.57 17.19 -5.06
N MET A 306 7.43 16.47 -4.34
CA MET A 306 8.83 16.84 -4.11
C MET A 306 9.63 16.77 -5.40
N VAL A 307 9.16 15.99 -6.38
CA VAL A 307 9.81 15.76 -7.67
C VAL A 307 8.94 16.35 -8.79
N GLU A 308 9.57 17.01 -9.75
CA GLU A 308 8.91 17.47 -10.97
C GLU A 308 8.64 16.29 -11.91
N LEU A 309 7.38 16.13 -12.33
CA LEU A 309 6.99 15.14 -13.32
C LEU A 309 7.41 15.59 -14.72
N ASN A 310 7.93 14.67 -15.52
CA ASN A 310 8.25 14.87 -16.93
C ASN A 310 7.87 13.63 -17.75
N GLU A 311 7.65 13.83 -19.05
CA GLU A 311 7.15 12.78 -19.94
C GLU A 311 8.18 11.64 -20.12
N GLU A 312 9.47 11.97 -20.17
CA GLU A 312 10.54 10.98 -20.28
C GLU A 312 10.64 10.09 -19.04
N GLY A 313 10.48 10.67 -17.85
CA GLY A 313 10.45 9.97 -16.57
C GLY A 313 9.27 9.02 -16.47
N GLU A 314 8.05 9.48 -16.79
CA GLU A 314 6.86 8.61 -16.81
C GLU A 314 6.99 7.47 -17.82
N ARG A 315 7.62 7.73 -18.98
CA ARG A 315 7.93 6.69 -19.96
C ARG A 315 8.89 5.63 -19.40
N ASN A 316 9.94 6.04 -18.70
CA ASN A 316 10.87 5.11 -18.07
C ASN A 316 10.21 4.33 -16.93
N ILE A 317 9.34 4.96 -16.14
CA ILE A 317 8.53 4.28 -15.10
C ILE A 317 7.66 3.20 -15.73
N GLN A 318 6.99 3.51 -16.84
CA GLN A 318 6.16 2.56 -17.57
C GLN A 318 6.98 1.38 -18.10
N GLU A 319 8.19 1.64 -18.62
CA GLU A 319 9.10 0.60 -19.09
C GLU A 319 9.49 -0.37 -17.96
N TRP A 320 9.89 0.16 -16.80
CA TRP A 320 10.20 -0.67 -15.61
C TRP A 320 8.98 -1.46 -15.12
N TYR A 321 7.79 -0.85 -15.18
CA TYR A 321 6.55 -1.47 -14.75
C TYR A 321 6.13 -2.63 -15.68
N ASP A 322 6.26 -2.47 -17.01
CA ASP A 322 5.84 -3.47 -18.00
C ASP A 322 6.87 -4.59 -18.21
N ALA A 323 8.15 -4.31 -17.95
CA ALA A 323 9.22 -5.27 -18.19
C ALA A 323 9.14 -6.52 -17.30
N THR A 324 9.64 -7.62 -17.85
CA THR A 324 9.72 -8.94 -17.20
C THR A 324 11.06 -9.20 -16.52
N SER A 325 12.08 -8.38 -16.83
CA SER A 325 13.42 -8.43 -16.25
C SER A 325 14.11 -7.09 -16.40
N MET A 326 15.11 -6.85 -15.56
CA MET A 326 15.98 -5.67 -15.61
C MET A 326 16.66 -5.54 -16.97
N ILE A 327 17.18 -6.64 -17.51
CA ILE A 327 17.87 -6.64 -18.81
C ILE A 327 16.91 -6.17 -19.91
N ALA A 328 15.67 -6.70 -19.94
CA ALA A 328 14.68 -6.31 -20.94
C ALA A 328 14.29 -4.83 -20.85
N ALA A 329 14.18 -4.29 -19.63
CA ALA A 329 13.85 -2.87 -19.43
C ALA A 329 15.00 -1.96 -19.88
N ARG A 330 16.24 -2.27 -19.48
CA ARG A 330 17.42 -1.42 -19.69
C ARG A 330 17.67 -1.06 -21.15
N GLU A 331 17.37 -1.95 -22.08
CA GLU A 331 17.52 -1.69 -23.52
C GLU A 331 16.62 -0.53 -24.01
N ASN A 332 15.54 -0.23 -23.28
CA ASN A 332 14.53 0.76 -23.66
C ASN A 332 14.54 2.01 -22.77
N ILE A 333 15.24 1.99 -21.64
CA ILE A 333 15.41 3.15 -20.76
C ILE A 333 16.18 4.24 -21.51
N ARG A 334 15.66 5.48 -21.42
CA ARG A 334 16.33 6.66 -21.99
C ARG A 334 16.79 7.56 -20.87
N GLU A 335 17.78 8.38 -21.20
CA GLU A 335 18.13 9.51 -20.37
C GLU A 335 16.90 10.40 -20.18
N ALA A 336 16.53 10.63 -18.92
CA ALA A 336 15.50 11.57 -18.52
C ALA A 336 16.18 12.65 -17.68
N PRO A 337 15.67 13.89 -17.65
CA PRO A 337 16.22 14.93 -16.77
C PRO A 337 16.29 14.37 -15.34
N PRO A 338 17.46 14.46 -14.65
CA PRO A 338 17.64 13.82 -13.36
C PRO A 338 16.57 14.34 -12.39
N ASN A 339 15.81 13.39 -11.85
CA ASN A 339 14.84 13.46 -10.75
C ASN A 339 14.80 14.84 -10.07
N ARG A 340 14.15 15.81 -10.74
CA ARG A 340 14.21 17.23 -10.34
C ARG A 340 13.43 17.39 -9.05
N ILE A 341 14.10 17.10 -7.94
CA ILE A 341 13.68 17.56 -6.64
C ILE A 341 13.49 19.06 -6.79
N LYS A 342 12.29 19.56 -6.50
CA LYS A 342 12.02 20.98 -6.62
C LYS A 342 13.02 21.76 -5.75
N PRO A 343 13.52 22.92 -6.20
CA PRO A 343 14.60 23.63 -5.53
C PRO A 343 14.40 23.84 -4.02
N GLU A 344 13.16 24.02 -3.57
CA GLU A 344 12.78 24.19 -2.16
C GLU A 344 13.04 22.97 -1.27
N TYR A 345 13.20 21.77 -1.84
CA TYR A 345 13.46 20.54 -1.09
C TYR A 345 14.92 20.06 -1.18
N LEU A 346 15.76 20.70 -1.98
CA LEU A 346 17.20 20.36 -2.10
C LEU A 346 17.96 20.52 -0.78
N SER A 347 17.46 21.32 0.16
CA SER A 347 18.04 21.50 1.49
C SER A 347 17.53 20.48 2.53
N GLY A 348 16.82 19.41 2.13
CA GLY A 348 16.27 18.41 3.05
C GLY A 348 14.95 18.83 3.73
N SER A 349 14.23 19.80 3.16
CA SER A 349 12.88 20.14 3.61
C SER A 349 11.94 18.97 3.32
N SER A 350 10.98 18.69 4.20
CA SER A 350 9.93 17.69 3.93
C SER A 350 8.71 18.31 3.27
N PRO A 351 8.09 17.65 2.28
CA PRO A 351 6.80 18.04 1.77
C PRO A 351 5.73 18.00 2.87
N ALA A 352 4.71 18.85 2.79
CA ALA A 352 3.59 18.73 3.71
C ALA A 352 2.89 17.38 3.46
N ALA A 353 2.71 16.60 4.53
CA ALA A 353 1.95 15.37 4.48
C ALA A 353 0.50 15.65 4.83
N SER A 354 -0.42 15.17 3.99
CA SER A 354 -1.83 15.11 4.33
C SER A 354 -2.34 13.69 4.16
N MET A 355 -2.86 13.14 5.26
CA MET A 355 -3.45 11.82 5.32
C MET A 355 -4.95 11.94 5.53
N GLY A 356 -5.73 11.19 4.76
CA GLY A 356 -7.18 11.13 4.95
C GLY A 356 -7.88 10.33 3.87
N ARG A 357 -9.17 10.05 4.10
CA ARG A 357 -10.02 9.40 3.10
C ARG A 357 -10.33 10.38 1.97
N ARG A 358 -10.12 9.94 0.72
CA ARG A 358 -10.39 10.70 -0.50
C ARG A 358 -11.24 9.86 -1.46
N PRO A 359 -11.92 10.47 -2.45
CA PRO A 359 -12.56 9.71 -3.52
C PRO A 359 -11.55 8.74 -4.14
N ILE A 360 -11.97 7.49 -4.32
CA ILE A 360 -11.10 6.47 -4.92
C ILE A 360 -10.76 6.86 -6.36
N THR A 361 -9.50 6.67 -6.76
CA THR A 361 -9.04 7.01 -8.11
C THR A 361 -9.07 5.79 -9.03
N LEU A 362 -9.12 6.00 -10.35
CA LEU A 362 -9.02 4.92 -11.32
C LEU A 362 -7.74 4.09 -11.14
N ALA A 363 -6.60 4.73 -10.91
CA ALA A 363 -5.32 4.05 -10.67
C ALA A 363 -5.36 3.11 -9.45
N GLN A 364 -6.04 3.51 -8.37
CA GLN A 364 -6.26 2.64 -7.21
C GLN A 364 -7.13 1.44 -7.58
N VAL A 365 -8.17 1.63 -8.39
CA VAL A 365 -9.06 0.56 -8.86
C VAL A 365 -8.34 -0.40 -9.82
N GLU A 366 -7.49 0.11 -10.72
CA GLU A 366 -6.63 -0.71 -11.57
C GLU A 366 -5.71 -1.61 -10.74
N GLY A 367 -5.12 -1.07 -9.67
CA GLY A 367 -4.35 -1.86 -8.69
C GLY A 367 -5.19 -2.96 -8.02
N ILE A 368 -6.43 -2.65 -7.63
CA ILE A 368 -7.37 -3.62 -7.04
C ILE A 368 -7.71 -4.75 -8.04
N VAL A 369 -7.97 -4.41 -9.30
CA VAL A 369 -8.24 -5.39 -10.36
C VAL A 369 -7.02 -6.28 -10.59
N ARG A 370 -5.83 -5.69 -10.76
CA ARG A 370 -4.57 -6.43 -10.94
C ARG A 370 -4.31 -7.41 -9.80
N ARG A 371 -4.42 -6.97 -8.54
CA ARG A 371 -4.25 -7.83 -7.35
C ARG A 371 -5.31 -8.94 -7.29
N SER A 372 -6.54 -8.64 -7.70
CA SER A 372 -7.64 -9.62 -7.74
C SER A 372 -7.38 -10.74 -8.75
N LEU A 373 -6.78 -10.41 -9.90
CA LEU A 373 -6.46 -11.36 -10.96
C LEU A 373 -5.20 -12.18 -10.64
N SER A 374 -4.15 -11.56 -10.07
CA SER A 374 -2.83 -12.18 -9.94
C SER A 374 -2.67 -13.16 -8.77
N ARG A 375 -3.43 -13.00 -7.68
CA ARG A 375 -3.27 -13.82 -6.46
C ARG A 375 -3.55 -15.32 -6.71
N ARG A 376 -2.54 -16.17 -6.52
CA ARG A 376 -2.70 -17.63 -6.51
C ARG A 376 -3.32 -18.06 -5.17
N HIS A 377 -4.07 -19.15 -5.15
CA HIS A 377 -4.74 -19.68 -3.96
C HIS A 377 -4.17 -21.02 -3.59
#